data_AF-A0A8J7YG29-F1
#
_entry.id   AF-A0A8J7YG29-F1
#
_cell.length_a   1.000
_cell.length_b   1.000
_cell.length_c   1.000
_cell.angle_alpha   90.00
_cell.angle_beta   90.00
_cell.angle_gamma   90.00
#
_symmetry.space_group_name_H-M   'P 1'
#
loop_
_entity.id
_entity.type
_entity.pdbx_description
1 polymer ?
#
loop_
_entity_poly.entity_id
_entity_poly.type
_entity_poly.pdbx_seq_one_letter_code
_entity_poly.pdbx_strand_id
1 'polypeptide(L)' 'MKITSSFQLAYEFLLYIVIGIAIGYFISKQYDNSIFIVIGLLLGIFIAFLNIYRLIKNRGRFP' A
#
# COMPACT_ATOMS: atom_id res chain seq x y z
N MET A 1 -23.70 -12.08 5.38
CA MET A 1 -23.35 -11.80 3.96
C MET A 1 -21.89 -11.36 3.93
N LYS A 2 -20.98 -12.22 3.44
CA LYS A 2 -19.52 -12.15 3.66
C LYS A 2 -18.76 -11.73 2.38
N ILE A 3 -19.35 -10.82 1.60
CA ILE A 3 -18.86 -10.40 0.26
C ILE A 3 -18.03 -9.10 0.36
N THR A 4 -18.22 -8.31 1.41
CA THR A 4 -17.54 -7.01 1.61
C THR A 4 -16.02 -7.13 1.79
N SER A 5 -15.54 -8.28 2.26
CA SER A 5 -14.13 -8.46 2.65
C SER A 5 -13.12 -8.35 1.50
N SER A 6 -13.46 -8.78 0.28
CA SER A 6 -12.51 -8.78 -0.84
C SER A 6 -12.34 -7.39 -1.44
N PHE A 7 -13.45 -6.68 -1.63
CA PHE A 7 -13.46 -5.30 -2.12
C PHE A 7 -12.78 -4.34 -1.14
N GLN A 8 -13.03 -4.51 0.16
CA GLN A 8 -12.37 -3.70 1.18
C GLN A 8 -10.85 -3.93 1.19
N LEU A 9 -10.40 -5.18 1.04
CA LEU A 9 -8.98 -5.51 0.98
C LEU A 9 -8.30 -4.95 -0.27
N ALA A 10 -8.99 -5.00 -1.42
CA ALA A 10 -8.52 -4.38 -2.66
C ALA A 10 -8.47 -2.84 -2.55
N TYR A 11 -9.45 -2.23 -1.90
CA TYR A 11 -9.48 -0.80 -1.64
C TYR A 11 -8.34 -0.35 -0.71
N GLU A 12 -8.11 -1.06 0.39
CA GLU A 12 -6.99 -0.81 1.29
C GLU A 12 -5.65 -0.97 0.56
N PHE A 13 -5.51 -2.01 -0.27
CA PHE A 13 -4.30 -2.23 -1.07
C PHE A 13 -4.02 -1.06 -2.02
N LEU A 14 -5.04 -0.62 -2.78
CA LEU A 14 -4.92 0.53 -3.68
C LEU A 14 -4.62 1.83 -2.92
N LEU A 15 -5.20 2.03 -1.74
CA LEU A 15 -4.95 3.20 -0.90
C LEU A 15 -3.47 3.34 -0.54
N TYR A 16 -2.80 2.26 -0.13
CA TYR A 16 -1.38 2.30 0.20
C TYR A 16 -0.51 2.68 -1.00
N ILE A 17 -0.88 2.21 -2.20
CA ILE A 17 -0.20 2.57 -3.45
C ILE A 17 -0.39 4.04 -3.77
N VAL A 18 -1.64 4.54 -3.73
CA VAL A 18 -1.97 5.94 -4.00
C VAL A 18 -1.25 6.87 -3.02
N ILE A 19 -1.23 6.53 -1.73
CA ILE A 19 -0.51 7.30 -0.71
C ILE A 19 0.99 7.29 -0.98
N GLY A 20 1.57 6.14 -1.31
CA GLY A 20 2.99 6.03 -1.65
C GLY A 20 3.39 6.89 -2.85
N ILE A 21 2.59 6.88 -3.92
CA ILE A 21 2.78 7.75 -5.09
C ILE A 21 2.63 9.22 -4.72
N ALA A 22 1.60 9.58 -3.93
CA ALA A 22 1.36 10.97 -3.53
C ALA A 22 2.54 11.54 -2.71
N ILE A 23 3.07 10.76 -1.76
CA ILE A 23 4.26 11.13 -0.99
C ILE A 23 5.48 11.23 -1.92
N GLY A 24 5.69 10.23 -2.80
CA GLY A 24 6.78 10.24 -3.77
C GLY A 24 6.74 11.45 -4.70
N TYR A 25 5.56 11.87 -5.13
CA TYR A 25 5.34 13.07 -5.93
C TYR A 25 5.66 14.36 -5.15
N PHE A 26 5.21 14.45 -3.89
CA PHE A 26 5.52 15.61 -3.06
C PHE A 26 7.03 15.77 -2.88
N ILE A 27 7.74 14.68 -2.60
CA ILE A 27 9.20 14.66 -2.47
C ILE A 27 9.86 14.98 -3.82
N SER A 28 9.37 14.38 -4.91
CA SER A 28 9.88 14.64 -6.26
C SER A 28 9.88 16.13 -6.60
N LYS A 29 8.83 16.85 -6.21
CA LYS A 29 8.70 18.29 -6.43
C LYS A 29 9.69 19.13 -5.59
N GLN A 30 10.10 18.64 -4.42
CA GLN A 30 11.06 19.32 -3.54
C GLN A 30 12.50 19.15 -4.03
N TYR A 31 12.81 17.97 -4.58
CA TYR A 31 14.17 17.61 -5.02
C TYR A 31 14.35 17.69 -6.55
N ASP A 32 13.35 18.18 -7.28
CA ASP A 32 13.28 18.25 -8.75
C ASP A 32 13.72 16.94 -9.43
N ASN A 33 13.33 15.81 -8.84
CA ASN A 33 13.78 14.49 -9.29
C ASN A 33 12.62 13.51 -9.31
N SER A 34 12.29 13.03 -10.51
CA SER A 34 11.17 12.10 -10.74
C SER A 34 11.40 10.70 -10.16
N ILE A 35 12.64 10.35 -9.78
CA ILE A 35 12.95 9.05 -9.18
C ILE A 35 12.16 8.81 -7.87
N PHE A 36 11.85 9.88 -7.13
CA PHE A 36 11.13 9.77 -5.87
C PHE A 36 9.68 9.28 -6.03
N ILE A 37 9.07 9.49 -7.21
CA ILE A 37 7.75 8.93 -7.53
C ILE A 37 7.84 7.40 -7.64
N VAL A 38 8.88 6.90 -8.31
CA VAL A 38 9.13 5.46 -8.46
C VAL A 38 9.44 4.82 -7.11
N ILE A 39 10.26 5.48 -6.28
CA ILE A 39 10.56 5.03 -4.93
C ILE A 39 9.28 5.01 -4.07
N GLY A 40 8.46 6.05 -4.15
CA GLY A 40 7.17 6.13 -3.46
C GLY A 40 6.20 5.03 -3.88
N LEU A 41 6.13 4.71 -5.17
CA LEU A 41 5.36 3.59 -5.71
C LEU A 41 5.84 2.25 -5.13
N LEU A 42 7.15 1.99 -5.18
CA LEU A 42 7.74 0.74 -4.66
C LEU A 42 7.49 0.58 -3.17
N LEU A 43 7.62 1.66 -2.39
CA LEU A 43 7.29 1.66 -0.96
C LEU A 43 5.80 1.41 -0.70
N GLY A 44 4.92 2.07 -1.47
CA GLY A 44 3.47 1.85 -1.37
C GLY A 44 3.09 0.40 -1.64
N ILE A 45 3.63 -0.20 -2.69
CA ILE A 45 3.45 -1.62 -3.02
C ILE A 45 3.98 -2.51 -1.89
N PHE A 46 5.20 -2.25 -1.40
CA PHE A 46 5.80 -3.05 -0.33
C PHE A 46 4.97 -3.04 0.95
N ILE A 47 4.47 -1.87 1.37
CA ILE A 47 3.58 -1.72 2.53
C ILE A 47 2.26 -2.46 2.31
N ALA A 48 1.68 -2.35 1.11
CA ALA A 48 0.44 -3.02 0.77
C ALA A 48 0.57 -4.56 0.86
N PHE A 49 1.67 -5.13 0.35
CA PHE A 49 1.99 -6.55 0.50
C PHE A 49 2.23 -6.96 1.96
N LEU A 50 2.92 -6.13 2.74
CA LEU A 50 3.11 -6.35 4.18
C LEU A 50 1.79 -6.41 4.94
N ASN A 51 0.82 -5.56 4.59
CA ASN A 51 -0.49 -5.56 5.21
C ASN A 51 -1.26 -6.86 4.88
N ILE A 52 -1.22 -7.31 3.62
CA ILE A 52 -1.79 -8.59 3.21
C ILE A 52 -1.12 -9.75 3.97
N TYR A 53 0.21 -9.75 4.05
CA TYR A 53 0.96 -10.78 4.78
C TYR A 53 0.58 -10.81 6.28
N ARG A 54 0.46 -9.64 6.92
CA ARG A 54 -0.01 -9.54 8.32
C ARG A 54 -1.43 -10.06 8.49
N LEU A 55 -2.34 -9.75 7.56
CA LEU A 55 -3.71 -10.27 7.56
C LEU A 55 -3.74 -11.80 7.46
N ILE A 56 -2.94 -12.39 6.58
CA ILE A 56 -2.82 -13.85 6.44
C ILE A 56 -2.24 -14.46 7.73
N LYS A 57 -1.15 -13.90 8.25
CA LYS A 57 -0.47 -14.36 9.46
C LYS A 57 -1.37 -14.28 10.70
N ASN A 58 -2.17 -13.23 10.84
CA ASN A 58 -3.08 -13.07 11.96
C ASN A 58 -4.34 -13.94 11.84
N ARG A 59 -4.78 -14.30 10.63
CA ARG A 59 -5.85 -15.29 10.43
C ARG A 59 -5.40 -16.72 10.74
N GLY A 60 -4.11 -17.02 10.60
CA GLY A 60 -3.53 -18.30 11.02
C GLY A 60 -3.28 -18.42 12.53
N ARG A 61 -3.64 -17.40 13.31
CA ARG A 61 -3.38 -17.35 14.75
C ARG A 61 -4.65 -16.95 15.50
N PHE A 62 -5.65 -17.83 15.59
CA PHE A 62 -6.52 -17.92 16.77
C PHE A 62 -7.24 -19.29 16.90
N PRO A 63 -7.38 -19.84 18.13
CA PRO A 63 -6.59 -19.63 19.35
C PRO A 63 -5.39 -20.58 19.44
#